data_AF-A0A3C1NEQ6-F1
#
_entry.id   AF-A0A3C1NEQ6-F1
#
_cell.length_a   1.000
_cell.length_b   1.000
_cell.length_c   1.000
_cell.angle_alpha   90.00
_cell.angle_beta   90.00
_cell.angle_gamma   90.00
#
_symmetry.space_group_name_H-M   'P 1'
#
loop_
_entity.id
_entity.type
_entity.pdbx_description
1 polymer ?
#
loop_
_entity_poly.entity_id
_entity_poly.type
_entity_poly.pdbx_seq_one_letter_code
_entity_poly.pdbx_strand_id
1 'polypeptide(L)'
;YAIERHEELANQARTRLKRLGYDNVEIICGDGTKGLPDKASFDAIIVSAGAPQVPETLKQQLAIGGRLVIPVGRDIHQTLLRIRRTGEDSFEEEDFGAVAFVPLIGAEGWVEPAQAKEAEIDAQSSGFAEGPLIPAHRAKTVRTRLSRLIAEAAEPFGDLDELAGLAERFAHRRVVLLGEATHGTAEFYEARARIAEMLVAEHGFNIVAVEADWPDAAVYDAYVRGLPRSKVPKAAFTRFPTWMWRNGQVAEFLNGLKAINESIGDPDRKAGFYGLDVYSLGASVEAVLAYLDKVDPETAAIARERYGCLAPWRADPVRYGRMALSRGYALCEKPVTEALLAI
;
A
#
# COMPACT_ATOMS: atom_id res chain seq x y z
N TYR A 1 12.55 1.24 31.13
CA TYR A 1 12.70 -0.18 31.43
C TYR A 1 11.97 -0.99 30.37
N ALA A 2 12.44 -2.19 30.03
CA ALA A 2 11.70 -3.16 29.23
C ALA A 2 11.91 -4.57 29.78
N ILE A 3 10.87 -5.39 29.75
CA ILE A 3 10.90 -6.77 30.23
C ILE A 3 10.71 -7.70 29.03
N GLU A 4 11.59 -8.68 28.89
CA GLU A 4 11.53 -9.71 27.85
C GLU A 4 11.58 -11.09 28.53
N ARG A 5 10.71 -12.01 28.11
CA ARG A 5 10.60 -13.35 28.71
C ARG A 5 11.72 -14.27 28.24
N HIS A 6 12.17 -14.12 27.00
CA HIS A 6 13.18 -14.95 26.39
C HIS A 6 14.58 -14.37 26.62
N GLU A 7 15.40 -15.07 27.41
CA GLU A 7 16.74 -14.62 27.79
C GLU A 7 17.63 -14.30 26.58
N GLU A 8 17.54 -15.10 25.52
CA GLU A 8 18.29 -14.86 24.28
C GLU A 8 17.92 -13.51 23.65
N LEU A 9 16.62 -13.19 23.53
CA LEU A 9 16.15 -11.92 22.98
C LEU A 9 16.53 -10.74 23.89
N ALA A 10 16.44 -10.92 25.21
CA ALA A 10 16.86 -9.91 26.18
C ALA A 10 18.36 -9.57 26.03
N ASN A 11 19.22 -10.59 25.88
CA ASN A 11 20.66 -10.42 25.68
C ASN A 11 21.00 -9.76 24.33
N GLN A 12 20.29 -10.15 23.26
CA GLN A 12 20.41 -9.50 21.96
C GLN A 12 20.00 -8.01 22.03
N ALA A 13 18.91 -7.69 22.71
CA ALA A 13 18.44 -6.32 22.90
C ALA A 13 19.44 -5.47 23.68
N ARG A 14 19.97 -5.99 24.82
CA ARG A 14 21.03 -5.33 25.61
C ARG A 14 22.25 -4.99 24.76
N THR A 15 22.74 -5.98 24.01
CA THR A 15 23.94 -5.82 23.15
C THR A 15 23.69 -4.77 22.07
N ARG A 16 22.53 -4.80 21.42
CA ARG A 16 22.16 -3.87 20.35
C ARG A 16 22.04 -2.43 20.88
N LEU A 17 21.37 -2.23 22.01
CA LEU A 17 21.18 -0.92 22.61
C LEU A 17 22.49 -0.31 23.08
N LYS A 18 23.35 -1.10 23.75
CA LYS A 18 24.70 -0.67 24.15
C LYS A 18 25.55 -0.25 22.94
N ARG A 19 25.52 -1.04 21.87
CA ARG A 19 26.26 -0.73 20.63
C ARG A 19 25.79 0.57 19.97
N LEU A 20 24.50 0.89 20.10
CA LEU A 20 23.89 2.10 19.54
C LEU A 20 24.00 3.33 20.47
N GLY A 21 24.57 3.18 21.68
CA GLY A 21 24.76 4.27 22.63
C GLY A 21 23.50 4.68 23.42
N TYR A 22 22.52 3.77 23.58
CA TYR A 22 21.35 4.04 24.42
C TYR A 22 21.65 3.68 25.89
N ASP A 23 21.88 4.70 26.71
CA ASP A 23 22.23 4.54 28.13
C ASP A 23 21.03 4.68 29.08
N ASN A 24 19.85 5.00 28.57
CA ASN A 24 18.61 5.24 29.32
C ASN A 24 17.62 4.08 29.25
N VAL A 25 18.06 2.89 28.84
CA VAL A 25 17.20 1.70 28.69
C VAL A 25 17.78 0.52 29.48
N GLU A 26 17.04 0.08 30.49
CA GLU A 26 17.33 -1.16 31.22
C GLU A 26 16.45 -2.31 30.72
N ILE A 27 17.08 -3.39 30.25
CA ILE A 27 16.42 -4.61 29.76
C ILE A 27 16.49 -5.70 30.84
N ILE A 28 15.34 -6.19 31.26
CA ILE A 28 15.16 -7.19 32.32
C ILE A 28 14.64 -8.48 31.68
N CYS A 29 15.21 -9.62 32.07
CA CYS A 29 14.70 -10.92 31.64
C CYS A 29 13.69 -11.41 32.69
N GLY A 30 12.43 -11.62 32.32
CA GLY A 30 11.41 -12.03 33.28
C GLY A 30 9.99 -12.06 32.73
N ASP A 31 9.06 -12.35 33.61
CA ASP A 31 7.63 -12.36 33.31
C ASP A 31 7.06 -10.93 33.31
N GLY A 32 6.86 -10.36 32.12
CA GLY A 32 6.34 -9.01 31.94
C GLY A 32 4.91 -8.81 32.47
N THR A 33 4.13 -9.87 32.69
CA THR A 33 2.76 -9.76 33.24
C THR A 33 2.76 -9.29 34.69
N LYS A 34 3.88 -9.49 35.41
CA LYS A 34 4.10 -9.03 36.79
C LYS A 34 4.62 -7.59 36.88
N GLY A 35 4.84 -6.94 35.74
CA GLY A 35 5.47 -5.63 35.69
C GLY A 35 6.82 -5.59 36.42
N LEU A 36 7.10 -4.47 37.06
CA LEU A 36 8.32 -4.24 37.84
C LEU A 36 8.00 -3.44 39.12
N PRO A 37 7.50 -4.11 40.17
CA PRO A 37 7.02 -3.47 41.39
C PRO A 37 8.04 -2.52 42.04
N ASP A 38 9.32 -2.93 42.07
CA ASP A 38 10.41 -2.16 42.70
C ASP A 38 10.71 -0.82 42.00
N LYS A 39 10.16 -0.60 40.80
CA LYS A 39 10.32 0.63 40.02
C LYS A 39 8.99 1.36 39.79
N ALA A 40 7.89 0.82 40.29
CA ALA A 40 6.60 1.49 40.23
C ALA A 40 6.63 2.79 41.07
N SER A 41 5.84 3.81 40.74
CA SER A 41 4.82 3.85 39.67
C SER A 41 5.37 4.31 38.30
N PHE A 42 4.66 3.97 37.22
CA PHE A 42 5.00 4.36 35.85
C PHE A 42 4.00 5.35 35.24
N ASP A 43 4.50 6.37 34.53
CA ASP A 43 3.66 7.27 33.73
C ASP A 43 3.03 6.57 32.51
N ALA A 44 3.77 5.60 31.95
CA ALA A 44 3.32 4.82 30.81
C ALA A 44 3.83 3.38 30.88
N ILE A 45 2.95 2.44 30.55
CA ILE A 45 3.29 1.03 30.32
C ILE A 45 2.80 0.68 28.92
N ILE A 46 3.65 0.08 28.10
CA ILE A 46 3.30 -0.36 26.75
C ILE A 46 3.60 -1.85 26.68
N VAL A 47 2.59 -2.63 26.28
CA VAL A 47 2.69 -4.08 26.14
C VAL A 47 2.64 -4.43 24.67
N SER A 48 3.69 -5.07 24.16
CA SER A 48 3.83 -5.46 22.75
C SER A 48 3.47 -6.93 22.49
N ALA A 49 2.51 -7.46 23.26
CA ALA A 49 2.00 -8.83 23.16
C ALA A 49 0.53 -8.88 23.63
N GLY A 50 -0.28 -9.73 23.01
CA GLY A 50 -1.72 -9.82 23.25
C GLY A 50 -2.05 -10.63 24.50
N ALA A 51 -2.70 -10.00 25.48
CA ALA A 51 -3.12 -10.62 26.74
C ALA A 51 -4.57 -11.16 26.67
N PRO A 52 -4.93 -12.19 27.46
CA PRO A 52 -6.32 -12.63 27.56
C PRO A 52 -7.22 -11.56 28.19
N GLN A 53 -6.66 -10.79 29.14
CA GLN A 53 -7.28 -9.67 29.83
C GLN A 53 -6.18 -8.69 30.23
N VAL A 54 -6.55 -7.46 30.61
CA VAL A 54 -5.56 -6.51 31.15
C VAL A 54 -5.04 -7.02 32.50
N PRO A 55 -3.71 -7.22 32.67
CA PRO A 55 -3.15 -7.62 33.96
C PRO A 55 -3.39 -6.54 35.04
N GLU A 56 -3.93 -6.95 36.18
CA GLU A 56 -4.23 -6.03 37.29
C GLU A 56 -2.93 -5.51 37.90
N THR A 57 -1.88 -6.33 37.94
CA THR A 57 -0.55 -5.90 38.39
C THR A 57 -0.02 -4.73 37.56
N LEU A 58 -0.25 -4.71 36.24
CA LEU A 58 0.18 -3.60 35.39
C LEU A 58 -0.66 -2.33 35.62
N LYS A 59 -1.97 -2.48 35.83
CA LYS A 59 -2.85 -1.35 36.18
C LYS A 59 -2.41 -0.68 37.49
N GLN A 60 -2.12 -1.48 38.51
CA GLN A 60 -1.76 -0.99 39.84
C GLN A 60 -0.37 -0.35 39.90
N GLN A 61 0.51 -0.68 38.96
CA GLN A 61 1.82 -0.05 38.82
C GLN A 61 1.80 1.28 38.04
N LEU A 62 0.66 1.71 37.48
CA LEU A 62 0.54 3.04 36.87
C LEU A 62 0.47 4.14 37.93
N ALA A 63 1.12 5.29 37.66
CA ALA A 63 0.85 6.51 38.41
C ALA A 63 -0.59 6.98 38.16
N ILE A 64 -1.19 7.75 39.09
CA ILE A 64 -2.46 8.44 38.81
C ILE A 64 -2.23 9.41 37.64
N GLY A 65 -3.06 9.31 36.61
CA GLY A 65 -2.91 9.99 35.33
C GLY A 65 -2.09 9.21 34.29
N GLY A 66 -1.39 8.16 34.71
CA GLY A 66 -0.60 7.27 33.86
C GLY A 66 -1.45 6.41 32.93
N ARG A 67 -0.82 5.86 31.89
CA ARG A 67 -1.50 5.14 30.80
C ARG A 67 -0.86 3.78 30.52
N LEU A 68 -1.66 2.73 30.48
CA LEU A 68 -1.28 1.41 29.96
C LEU A 68 -1.86 1.24 28.56
N VAL A 69 -1.04 0.86 27.59
CA VAL A 69 -1.49 0.47 26.25
C VAL A 69 -1.18 -1.01 26.03
N ILE A 70 -2.20 -1.80 25.72
CA ILE A 70 -2.11 -3.26 25.68
C ILE A 70 -3.10 -3.87 24.67
N PRO A 71 -2.67 -4.78 23.78
CA PRO A 71 -3.58 -5.61 22.99
C PRO A 71 -4.25 -6.65 23.89
N VAL A 72 -5.57 -6.75 23.83
CA VAL A 72 -6.37 -7.72 24.60
C VAL A 72 -7.29 -8.49 23.67
N GLY A 73 -7.30 -9.81 23.78
CA GLY A 73 -8.11 -10.69 22.95
C GLY A 73 -7.32 -11.91 22.48
N ARG A 74 -7.89 -12.69 21.55
CA ARG A 74 -7.43 -14.03 21.20
C ARG A 74 -6.93 -14.11 19.77
N ASP A 75 -5.83 -14.82 19.54
CA ASP A 75 -5.23 -15.07 18.21
C ASP A 75 -5.16 -13.81 17.34
N ILE A 76 -5.77 -13.77 16.15
CA ILE A 76 -5.82 -12.57 15.29
C ILE A 76 -6.93 -11.57 15.68
N HIS A 77 -7.75 -11.87 16.69
CA HIS A 77 -8.88 -11.08 17.17
C HIS A 77 -8.55 -10.39 18.49
N GLN A 78 -7.65 -9.41 18.44
CA GLN A 78 -7.28 -8.59 19.58
C GLN A 78 -7.74 -7.16 19.37
N THR A 79 -8.01 -6.46 20.46
CA THR A 79 -8.35 -5.05 20.50
C THR A 79 -7.26 -4.30 21.26
N LEU A 80 -6.76 -3.21 20.68
CA LEU A 80 -5.78 -2.37 21.36
C LEU A 80 -6.50 -1.50 22.39
N LEU A 81 -6.23 -1.72 23.68
CA LEU A 81 -6.83 -0.96 24.77
C LEU A 81 -5.84 0.07 25.32
N ARG A 82 -6.35 1.22 25.73
CA ARG A 82 -5.68 2.19 26.60
C ARG A 82 -6.42 2.24 27.93
N ILE A 83 -5.71 1.93 29.01
CA ILE A 83 -6.19 2.09 30.38
C ILE A 83 -5.54 3.32 30.98
N ARG A 84 -6.33 4.27 31.48
CA ARG A 84 -5.85 5.44 32.21
C ARG A 84 -6.24 5.29 33.67
N ARG A 85 -5.26 5.35 34.58
CA ARG A 85 -5.55 5.40 36.02
C ARG A 85 -6.03 6.81 36.39
N THR A 86 -7.23 6.95 36.91
CA THR A 86 -7.84 8.24 37.28
C THR A 86 -7.92 8.46 38.79
N GLY A 87 -7.77 7.41 39.58
CA GLY A 87 -7.70 7.44 41.04
C GLY A 87 -6.97 6.22 41.60
N GLU A 88 -7.07 6.00 42.91
CA GLU A 88 -6.41 4.86 43.57
C GLU A 88 -6.87 3.53 42.95
N ASP A 89 -8.18 3.27 42.88
CA ASP A 89 -8.76 2.08 42.23
C ASP A 89 -9.68 2.43 41.06
N SER A 90 -9.53 3.63 40.49
CA SER A 90 -10.35 4.11 39.38
C SER A 90 -9.57 4.12 38.08
N PHE A 91 -10.17 3.53 37.04
CA PHE A 91 -9.58 3.37 35.71
C PHE A 91 -10.59 3.71 34.63
N GLU A 92 -10.15 4.46 33.64
CA GLU A 92 -10.86 4.67 32.37
C GLU A 92 -10.25 3.75 31.31
N GLU A 93 -11.10 3.17 30.48
CA GLU A 93 -10.70 2.29 29.38
C GLU A 93 -11.16 2.86 28.04
N GLU A 94 -10.26 2.85 27.07
CA GLU A 94 -10.51 3.30 25.70
C GLU A 94 -10.04 2.25 24.69
N ASP A 95 -10.90 1.94 23.73
CA ASP A 95 -10.69 0.96 22.65
C ASP A 95 -10.15 1.66 21.38
N PHE A 96 -8.98 1.24 20.89
CA PHE A 96 -8.31 1.75 19.69
C PHE A 96 -8.47 0.85 18.45
N GLY A 97 -9.30 -0.18 18.52
CA GLY A 97 -9.65 -1.07 17.42
C GLY A 97 -8.77 -2.31 17.30
N ALA A 98 -9.03 -3.08 16.24
CA ALA A 98 -8.46 -4.41 16.06
C ALA A 98 -6.97 -4.38 15.70
N VAL A 99 -6.22 -5.31 16.30
CA VAL A 99 -4.80 -5.55 16.08
C VAL A 99 -4.51 -7.04 16.19
N ALA A 100 -3.31 -7.47 15.81
CA ALA A 100 -2.84 -8.84 15.98
C ALA A 100 -1.39 -8.85 16.46
N PHE A 101 -1.16 -9.33 17.69
CA PHE A 101 0.15 -9.48 18.32
C PHE A 101 0.41 -10.94 18.74
N VAL A 102 1.66 -11.27 18.99
CA VAL A 102 2.02 -12.55 19.64
C VAL A 102 1.44 -12.62 21.06
N PRO A 103 1.12 -13.81 21.60
CA PRO A 103 0.50 -13.92 22.93
C PRO A 103 1.44 -13.47 24.05
N LEU A 104 0.90 -12.71 25.01
CA LEU A 104 1.57 -12.36 26.26
C LEU A 104 1.49 -13.55 27.22
N ILE A 105 2.61 -14.25 27.42
CA ILE A 105 2.67 -15.48 28.23
C ILE A 105 3.27 -15.19 29.60
N GLY A 106 2.53 -15.49 30.66
CA GLY A 106 2.97 -15.20 32.03
C GLY A 106 1.89 -15.46 33.08
N ALA A 107 2.19 -15.11 34.34
CA ALA A 107 1.32 -15.36 35.48
C ALA A 107 -0.07 -14.71 35.37
N GLU A 108 -0.15 -13.50 34.81
CA GLU A 108 -1.41 -12.80 34.49
C GLU A 108 -1.67 -12.72 32.97
N GLY A 109 -1.02 -13.60 32.20
CA GLY A 109 -1.17 -13.70 30.75
C GLY A 109 -1.74 -15.05 30.34
N TRP A 110 -1.42 -15.48 29.12
CA TRP A 110 -1.69 -16.85 28.67
C TRP A 110 -0.75 -17.84 29.39
N VAL A 111 -1.25 -19.01 29.77
CA VAL A 111 -0.42 -20.06 30.41
C VAL A 111 0.50 -20.73 29.38
N GLU A 112 -0.04 -21.04 28.19
CA GLU A 112 0.71 -21.61 27.07
C GLU A 112 0.23 -21.05 25.71
N PRO A 113 1.10 -21.02 24.67
CA PRO A 113 0.72 -20.53 23.34
C PRO A 113 -0.48 -21.25 22.72
N ALA A 114 -0.66 -22.55 22.99
CA ALA A 114 -1.75 -23.35 22.44
C ALA A 114 -3.12 -22.92 23.00
N GLN A 115 -3.19 -22.51 24.26
CA GLN A 115 -4.44 -22.07 24.88
C GLN A 115 -4.91 -20.71 24.37
N ALA A 116 -3.98 -19.84 23.94
CA ALA A 116 -4.32 -18.63 23.20
C ALA A 116 -5.03 -18.94 21.87
N LYS A 117 -4.89 -20.16 21.34
CA LYS A 117 -5.62 -20.64 20.17
C LYS A 117 -6.89 -21.42 20.49
N GLU A 118 -7.26 -21.64 21.75
CA GLU A 118 -8.40 -22.52 22.15
C GLU A 118 -9.45 -21.85 23.07
N ALA A 119 -9.13 -20.76 23.78
CA ALA A 119 -10.00 -20.15 24.81
C ALA A 119 -11.32 -19.51 24.29
N GLU A 120 -12.48 -19.97 24.75
CA GLU A 120 -13.81 -19.43 24.36
C GLU A 120 -13.89 -17.89 24.45
N ILE A 121 -14.54 -17.28 23.44
CA ILE A 121 -14.72 -15.84 23.38
C ILE A 121 -15.79 -15.46 24.41
N ASP A 122 -15.38 -14.86 25.52
CA ASP A 122 -16.31 -14.13 26.36
C ASP A 122 -16.71 -12.84 25.62
N ALA A 123 -17.99 -12.80 25.24
CA ALA A 123 -18.60 -11.68 24.51
C ALA A 123 -18.54 -10.36 25.29
N GLN A 124 -18.34 -10.41 26.62
CA GLN A 124 -18.24 -9.22 27.46
C GLN A 124 -16.84 -8.59 27.45
N SER A 125 -15.78 -9.40 27.33
CA SER A 125 -14.38 -8.94 27.39
C SER A 125 -13.72 -8.73 26.02
N SER A 126 -14.18 -9.44 24.98
CA SER A 126 -13.59 -9.39 23.63
C SER A 126 -14.01 -8.19 22.78
N GLY A 127 -15.08 -7.49 23.18
CA GLY A 127 -15.65 -6.42 22.35
C GLY A 127 -16.47 -6.92 21.15
N PHE A 128 -16.77 -8.22 21.06
CA PHE A 128 -17.63 -8.83 20.04
C PHE A 128 -18.78 -9.61 20.70
N ALA A 129 -20.03 -9.25 20.42
CA ALA A 129 -21.20 -10.06 20.75
C ALA A 129 -21.26 -11.30 19.84
N GLU A 130 -21.82 -12.41 20.36
CA GLU A 130 -21.99 -13.71 19.69
C GLU A 130 -22.03 -13.64 18.15
N GLY A 131 -20.88 -13.89 17.53
CA GLY A 131 -20.68 -13.87 16.07
C GLY A 131 -19.48 -13.03 15.62
N PRO A 132 -18.81 -13.40 14.52
CA PRO A 132 -17.54 -12.79 14.10
C PRO A 132 -17.63 -11.32 13.64
N LEU A 133 -18.82 -10.69 13.64
CA LEU A 133 -19.06 -9.39 13.02
C LEU A 133 -19.93 -8.41 13.83
N ILE A 134 -20.30 -8.70 15.09
CA ILE A 134 -21.16 -7.80 15.88
C ILE A 134 -20.36 -7.23 17.07
N PRO A 135 -20.00 -5.93 17.09
CA PRO A 135 -19.30 -5.35 18.23
C PRO A 135 -20.17 -5.26 19.49
N ALA A 136 -19.60 -5.58 20.65
CA ALA A 136 -20.25 -5.44 21.95
C ALA A 136 -20.52 -3.97 22.29
N HIS A 137 -21.51 -3.73 23.17
CA HIS A 137 -22.05 -2.40 23.49
C HIS A 137 -21.02 -1.39 24.05
N ARG A 138 -19.85 -1.85 24.53
CA ARG A 138 -18.76 -1.04 25.11
C ARG A 138 -17.68 -0.62 24.09
N ALA A 139 -17.43 -1.42 23.06
CA ALA A 139 -16.59 -1.05 21.91
C ALA A 139 -17.23 0.07 21.05
N LYS A 140 -18.47 0.47 21.38
CA LYS A 140 -19.22 1.56 20.75
C LYS A 140 -18.75 2.97 21.12
N THR A 141 -17.66 3.20 21.85
CA THR A 141 -17.37 4.58 22.37
C THR A 141 -16.19 5.29 21.71
N VAL A 142 -15.17 4.59 21.21
CA VAL A 142 -13.98 5.24 20.59
C VAL A 142 -13.80 4.81 19.13
N ARG A 143 -13.98 3.51 18.82
CA ARG A 143 -14.15 3.02 17.43
C ARG A 143 -15.26 3.76 16.69
N THR A 144 -16.32 4.18 17.38
CA THR A 144 -17.49 4.86 16.83
C THR A 144 -17.32 6.34 16.55
N ARG A 145 -16.16 6.97 16.73
CA ARG A 145 -16.01 8.32 16.16
C ARG A 145 -15.48 8.25 14.75
N LEU A 146 -14.27 7.73 14.51
CA LEU A 146 -13.72 7.74 13.15
C LEU A 146 -14.41 6.76 12.20
N SER A 147 -14.60 5.49 12.58
CA SER A 147 -15.22 4.53 11.63
C SER A 147 -16.69 4.86 11.39
N ARG A 148 -17.38 5.41 12.40
CA ARG A 148 -18.73 5.94 12.23
C ARG A 148 -18.75 7.21 11.39
N LEU A 149 -17.82 8.15 11.58
CA LEU A 149 -17.71 9.34 10.73
C LEU A 149 -17.40 8.94 9.29
N ILE A 150 -16.53 7.93 9.07
CA ILE A 150 -16.28 7.37 7.75
C ILE A 150 -17.55 6.72 7.20
N ALA A 151 -18.27 5.89 7.98
CA ALA A 151 -19.50 5.24 7.52
C ALA A 151 -20.65 6.22 7.27
N GLU A 152 -20.79 7.27 8.10
CA GLU A 152 -21.77 8.34 7.95
C GLU A 152 -21.44 9.25 6.76
N ALA A 153 -20.15 9.41 6.43
CA ALA A 153 -19.69 10.17 5.26
C ALA A 153 -19.55 9.32 3.98
N ALA A 154 -19.55 7.99 4.10
CA ALA A 154 -19.40 7.08 2.98
C ALA A 154 -20.69 7.07 2.15
N GLU A 155 -20.52 7.15 0.84
CA GLU A 155 -21.60 7.02 -0.11
C GLU A 155 -21.66 5.55 -0.57
N PRO A 156 -22.70 4.78 -0.18
CA PRO A 156 -22.82 3.39 -0.62
C PRO A 156 -23.16 3.33 -2.12
N PHE A 157 -22.71 2.26 -2.76
CA PHE A 157 -23.07 1.90 -4.13
C PHE A 157 -23.31 0.39 -4.18
N GLY A 158 -24.33 -0.04 -4.93
CA GLY A 158 -24.70 -1.44 -5.13
C GLY A 158 -23.99 -2.10 -6.30
N ASP A 159 -23.58 -1.30 -7.29
CA ASP A 159 -22.88 -1.77 -8.49
C ASP A 159 -21.91 -0.71 -9.05
N LEU A 160 -21.24 -1.04 -10.14
CA LEU A 160 -20.22 -0.19 -10.76
C LEU A 160 -20.81 1.01 -11.52
N ASP A 161 -22.07 0.95 -11.95
CA ASP A 161 -22.76 2.08 -12.57
C ASP A 161 -23.07 3.15 -11.53
N GLU A 162 -23.57 2.74 -10.35
CA GLU A 162 -23.76 3.63 -9.21
C GLU A 162 -22.42 4.25 -8.75
N LEU A 163 -21.34 3.46 -8.70
CA LEU A 163 -20.01 3.98 -8.39
C LEU A 163 -19.53 5.02 -9.41
N ALA A 164 -19.74 4.77 -10.71
CA ALA A 164 -19.41 5.73 -11.76
C ALA A 164 -20.24 7.01 -11.61
N GLY A 165 -21.54 6.91 -11.33
CA GLY A 165 -22.40 8.06 -11.03
C GLY A 165 -21.89 8.90 -9.85
N LEU A 166 -21.37 8.28 -8.78
CA LEU A 166 -20.73 9.02 -7.68
C LEU A 166 -19.47 9.77 -8.14
N ALA A 167 -18.73 9.25 -9.10
CA ALA A 167 -17.53 9.88 -9.66
C ALA A 167 -17.84 11.04 -10.62
N GLU A 168 -19.06 11.12 -11.18
CA GLU A 168 -19.50 12.19 -12.09
C GLU A 168 -19.29 13.59 -11.50
N ARG A 169 -19.39 13.74 -10.16
CA ARG A 169 -19.13 15.03 -9.48
C ARG A 169 -17.75 15.64 -9.78
N PHE A 170 -16.80 14.82 -10.24
CA PHE A 170 -15.46 15.27 -10.63
C PHE A 170 -15.32 15.57 -12.12
N ALA A 171 -16.34 15.33 -12.94
CA ALA A 171 -16.28 15.46 -14.40
C ALA A 171 -16.02 16.90 -14.90
N HIS A 172 -16.33 17.92 -14.11
CA HIS A 172 -15.99 19.32 -14.42
C HIS A 172 -14.49 19.61 -14.33
N ARG A 173 -13.67 18.66 -13.85
CA ARG A 173 -12.21 18.80 -13.75
C ARG A 173 -11.55 18.42 -15.06
N ARG A 174 -10.44 19.07 -15.38
CA ARG A 174 -9.64 18.75 -16.58
C ARG A 174 -8.84 17.45 -16.47
N VAL A 175 -8.53 17.05 -15.23
CA VAL A 175 -7.73 15.87 -14.92
C VAL A 175 -8.36 15.19 -13.71
N VAL A 176 -8.64 13.90 -13.84
CA VAL A 176 -9.15 13.04 -12.77
C VAL A 176 -8.14 11.91 -12.59
N LEU A 177 -7.67 11.72 -11.36
CA LEU A 177 -6.67 10.69 -11.04
C LEU A 177 -7.36 9.51 -10.36
N LEU A 178 -7.26 8.34 -10.98
CA LEU A 178 -7.89 7.10 -10.49
C LEU A 178 -6.81 6.13 -10.00
N GLY A 179 -6.56 6.15 -8.69
CA GLY A 179 -5.63 5.22 -8.05
C GLY A 179 -6.28 3.87 -7.75
N GLU A 180 -5.44 2.88 -7.46
CA GLU A 180 -5.85 1.57 -6.94
C GLU A 180 -4.96 1.16 -5.76
N ALA A 181 -5.48 0.32 -4.87
CA ALA A 181 -4.70 -0.14 -3.71
C ALA A 181 -3.74 -1.29 -4.07
N THR A 182 -4.05 -2.05 -5.12
CA THR A 182 -3.26 -3.20 -5.58
C THR A 182 -3.39 -3.34 -7.11
N HIS A 183 -2.35 -3.84 -7.79
CA HIS A 183 -2.37 -4.06 -9.25
C HIS A 183 -2.99 -5.40 -9.69
N GLY A 184 -3.60 -6.17 -8.79
CA GLY A 184 -4.01 -7.56 -9.05
C GLY A 184 -5.46 -7.89 -8.67
N THR A 185 -6.25 -6.88 -8.30
CA THR A 185 -7.63 -7.05 -7.83
C THR A 185 -8.59 -6.66 -8.95
N ALA A 186 -9.35 -7.64 -9.47
CA ALA A 186 -10.21 -7.48 -10.65
C ALA A 186 -11.19 -6.31 -10.50
N GLU A 187 -11.79 -6.18 -9.32
CA GLU A 187 -12.79 -5.16 -8.97
C GLU A 187 -12.23 -3.74 -9.11
N PHE A 188 -10.93 -3.54 -8.88
CA PHE A 188 -10.29 -2.23 -9.08
C PHE A 188 -10.05 -1.90 -10.56
N TYR A 189 -9.84 -2.90 -11.41
CA TYR A 189 -9.80 -2.67 -12.87
C TYR A 189 -11.18 -2.30 -13.39
N GLU A 190 -12.20 -3.08 -13.00
CA GLU A 190 -13.57 -2.91 -13.45
C GLU A 190 -14.15 -1.56 -13.00
N ALA A 191 -13.94 -1.17 -11.73
CA ALA A 191 -14.36 0.13 -11.20
C ALA A 191 -13.72 1.30 -11.96
N ARG A 192 -12.39 1.26 -12.19
CA ARG A 192 -11.69 2.34 -12.91
C ARG A 192 -12.10 2.38 -14.38
N ALA A 193 -12.28 1.23 -15.02
CA ALA A 193 -12.78 1.12 -16.38
C ALA A 193 -14.16 1.78 -16.50
N ARG A 194 -15.09 1.45 -15.61
CA ARG A 194 -16.45 2.00 -15.64
C ARG A 194 -16.50 3.51 -15.45
N ILE A 195 -15.72 4.03 -14.49
CA ILE A 195 -15.58 5.49 -14.29
C ILE A 195 -14.98 6.15 -15.55
N ALA A 196 -13.91 5.58 -16.11
CA ALA A 196 -13.26 6.16 -17.29
C ALA A 196 -14.16 6.15 -18.53
N GLU A 197 -14.89 5.06 -18.77
CA GLU A 197 -15.86 4.96 -19.86
C GLU A 197 -16.96 6.03 -19.75
N MET A 198 -17.54 6.22 -18.57
CA MET A 198 -18.54 7.26 -18.33
C MET A 198 -17.97 8.67 -18.56
N LEU A 199 -16.77 8.96 -18.03
CA LEU A 199 -16.11 10.25 -18.25
C LEU A 199 -15.84 10.54 -19.74
N VAL A 200 -15.47 9.51 -20.51
CA VAL A 200 -15.25 9.65 -21.96
C VAL A 200 -16.56 9.84 -22.72
N ALA A 201 -17.55 8.97 -22.46
CA ALA A 201 -18.81 8.94 -23.20
C ALA A 201 -19.66 10.19 -22.94
N GLU A 202 -19.70 10.67 -21.69
CA GLU A 202 -20.67 11.68 -21.26
C GLU A 202 -20.04 13.05 -21.00
N HIS A 203 -18.76 13.10 -20.64
CA HIS A 203 -18.09 14.34 -20.21
C HIS A 203 -16.92 14.78 -21.11
N GLY A 204 -16.71 14.11 -22.24
CA GLY A 204 -15.78 14.55 -23.27
C GLY A 204 -14.30 14.40 -22.92
N PHE A 205 -13.97 13.56 -21.93
CA PHE A 205 -12.58 13.16 -21.71
C PHE A 205 -12.09 12.38 -22.92
N ASN A 206 -10.90 12.72 -23.43
CA ASN A 206 -10.32 12.08 -24.61
C ASN A 206 -8.88 11.55 -24.38
N ILE A 207 -8.43 11.53 -23.12
CA ILE A 207 -7.12 11.02 -22.74
C ILE A 207 -7.30 10.08 -21.54
N VAL A 208 -7.04 8.80 -21.75
CA VAL A 208 -6.85 7.82 -20.68
C VAL A 208 -5.35 7.61 -20.53
N ALA A 209 -4.76 8.17 -19.49
CA ALA A 209 -3.33 8.06 -19.21
C ALA A 209 -3.07 7.02 -18.11
N VAL A 210 -2.23 6.03 -18.38
CA VAL A 210 -1.96 4.89 -17.50
C VAL A 210 -0.51 4.86 -17.05
N GLU A 211 -0.27 4.31 -15.85
CA GLU A 211 1.06 3.99 -15.31
C GLU A 211 1.64 2.77 -16.07
N ALA A 212 2.05 3.04 -17.30
CA ALA A 212 2.61 2.05 -18.19
C ALA A 212 3.54 2.67 -19.22
N ASP A 213 4.37 1.82 -19.81
CA ASP A 213 5.32 2.18 -20.84
C ASP A 213 4.63 2.77 -22.08
N TRP A 214 5.04 3.98 -22.49
CA TRP A 214 4.46 4.68 -23.65
C TRP A 214 4.45 3.85 -24.95
N PRO A 215 5.55 3.17 -25.36
CA PRO A 215 5.53 2.36 -26.58
C PRO A 215 4.51 1.23 -26.54
N ASP A 216 4.32 0.62 -25.37
CA ASP A 216 3.40 -0.48 -25.16
C ASP A 216 1.94 0.01 -25.20
N ALA A 217 1.65 1.12 -24.51
CA ALA A 217 0.33 1.76 -24.55
C ALA A 217 -0.08 2.23 -25.95
N ALA A 218 0.87 2.70 -26.77
CA ALA A 218 0.61 3.09 -28.16
C ALA A 218 0.06 1.94 -29.03
N VAL A 219 0.31 0.69 -28.65
CA VAL A 219 -0.30 -0.49 -29.30
C VAL A 219 -1.79 -0.57 -29.01
N TYR A 220 -2.17 -0.36 -27.75
CA TYR A 220 -3.57 -0.39 -27.31
C TYR A 220 -4.33 0.84 -27.80
N ASP A 221 -3.68 2.00 -27.81
CA ASP A 221 -4.22 3.22 -28.42
C ASP A 221 -4.59 3.04 -29.89
N ALA A 222 -3.68 2.44 -30.68
CA ALA A 222 -3.95 2.17 -32.09
C ALA A 222 -5.17 1.25 -32.27
N TYR A 223 -5.32 0.25 -31.38
CA TYR A 223 -6.51 -0.62 -31.38
C TYR A 223 -7.80 0.16 -31.06
N VAL A 224 -7.78 0.99 -30.02
CA VAL A 224 -8.94 1.72 -29.50
C VAL A 224 -9.39 2.85 -30.43
N ARG A 225 -8.46 3.48 -31.16
CA ARG A 225 -8.76 4.55 -32.12
C ARG A 225 -8.86 4.08 -33.58
N GLY A 226 -8.64 2.79 -33.84
CA GLY A 226 -8.65 2.22 -35.19
C GLY A 226 -7.50 2.70 -36.07
N LEU A 227 -6.37 3.05 -35.48
CA LEU A 227 -5.16 3.51 -36.17
C LEU A 227 -4.28 2.32 -36.59
N PRO A 228 -3.35 2.51 -37.54
CA PRO A 228 -2.35 1.51 -37.86
C PRO A 228 -1.54 1.11 -36.62
N ARG A 229 -1.46 -0.19 -36.33
CA ARG A 229 -0.69 -0.72 -35.21
C ARG A 229 0.80 -0.37 -35.37
N SER A 230 1.40 0.24 -34.35
CA SER A 230 2.86 0.45 -34.29
C SER A 230 3.61 -0.87 -34.45
N LYS A 231 4.71 -0.87 -35.20
CA LYS A 231 5.61 -2.03 -35.34
C LYS A 231 6.41 -2.32 -34.07
N VAL A 232 6.59 -1.30 -33.23
CA VAL A 232 7.37 -1.36 -31.99
C VAL A 232 6.46 -0.98 -30.81
N PRO A 233 6.37 -1.81 -29.76
CA PRO A 233 6.96 -3.15 -29.65
C PRO A 233 6.16 -4.21 -30.43
N LYS A 234 6.85 -5.29 -30.83
CA LYS A 234 6.23 -6.45 -31.51
C LYS A 234 5.11 -7.07 -30.66
N ALA A 235 5.33 -7.15 -29.36
CA ALA A 235 4.33 -7.53 -28.37
C ALA A 235 4.34 -6.49 -27.25
N ALA A 236 3.18 -5.91 -26.95
CA ALA A 236 3.01 -4.94 -25.87
C ALA A 236 2.89 -5.64 -24.51
N PHE A 237 3.29 -4.95 -23.47
CA PHE A 237 3.16 -5.31 -22.07
C PHE A 237 3.79 -6.67 -21.73
N THR A 238 4.99 -6.94 -22.26
CA THR A 238 5.75 -8.17 -21.98
C THR A 238 6.71 -8.03 -20.81
N ARG A 239 7.06 -6.81 -20.41
CA ARG A 239 7.93 -6.51 -19.26
C ARG A 239 7.22 -6.73 -17.92
N PHE A 240 5.94 -6.39 -17.88
CA PHE A 240 5.10 -6.60 -16.71
C PHE A 240 4.63 -8.06 -16.64
N PRO A 241 4.30 -8.57 -15.45
CA PRO A 241 3.60 -9.82 -15.34
C PRO A 241 2.33 -9.80 -16.21
N THR A 242 2.06 -10.90 -16.93
CA THR A 242 0.93 -10.99 -17.86
C THR A 242 -0.39 -10.55 -17.23
N TRP A 243 -0.60 -10.88 -15.95
CA TRP A 243 -1.83 -10.57 -15.22
C TRP A 243 -2.09 -9.08 -14.99
N MET A 244 -1.10 -8.19 -15.17
CA MET A 244 -1.25 -6.76 -14.88
C MET A 244 -1.92 -6.00 -16.03
N TRP A 245 -1.34 -6.05 -17.23
CA TRP A 245 -1.86 -5.30 -18.39
C TRP A 245 -2.37 -6.20 -19.52
N ARG A 246 -2.12 -7.51 -19.46
CA ARG A 246 -2.55 -8.50 -20.45
C ARG A 246 -3.56 -9.48 -19.84
N ASN A 247 -4.55 -8.93 -19.15
CA ASN A 247 -5.65 -9.67 -18.50
C ASN A 247 -7.00 -9.43 -19.22
N GLY A 248 -8.05 -10.11 -18.74
CA GLY A 248 -9.40 -9.99 -19.28
C GLY A 248 -10.02 -8.61 -19.06
N GLN A 249 -9.86 -8.04 -17.87
CA GLN A 249 -10.45 -6.74 -17.50
C GLN A 249 -9.92 -5.60 -18.38
N VAL A 250 -8.61 -5.58 -18.65
CA VAL A 250 -8.01 -4.59 -19.56
C VAL A 250 -8.52 -4.81 -21.00
N ALA A 251 -8.65 -6.06 -21.45
CA ALA A 251 -9.20 -6.34 -22.78
C ALA A 251 -10.65 -5.86 -22.91
N GLU A 252 -11.48 -6.10 -21.89
CA GLU A 252 -12.87 -5.62 -21.82
C GLU A 252 -12.93 -4.09 -21.85
N PHE A 253 -12.11 -3.42 -21.03
CA PHE A 253 -12.02 -1.95 -21.03
C PHE A 253 -11.62 -1.38 -22.40
N LEU A 254 -10.62 -1.97 -23.07
CA LEU A 254 -10.20 -1.52 -24.41
C LEU A 254 -11.33 -1.72 -25.44
N ASN A 255 -12.10 -2.81 -25.34
CA ASN A 255 -13.26 -3.03 -26.21
C ASN A 255 -14.36 -2.00 -25.95
N GLY A 256 -14.66 -1.71 -24.68
CA GLY A 256 -15.62 -0.68 -24.27
C GLY A 256 -15.22 0.70 -24.78
N LEU A 257 -13.96 1.10 -24.54
CA LEU A 257 -13.42 2.38 -24.99
C LEU A 257 -13.43 2.51 -26.52
N LYS A 258 -13.14 1.41 -27.24
CA LYS A 258 -13.26 1.37 -28.69
C LYS A 258 -14.71 1.58 -29.16
N ALA A 259 -15.67 0.89 -28.56
CA ALA A 259 -17.08 1.05 -28.90
C ALA A 259 -17.57 2.48 -28.67
N ILE A 260 -17.13 3.12 -27.58
CA ILE A 260 -17.41 4.54 -27.32
C ILE A 260 -16.81 5.42 -28.42
N ASN A 261 -15.55 5.19 -28.79
CA ASN A 261 -14.89 5.93 -29.87
C ASN A 261 -15.54 5.75 -31.26
N GLU A 262 -16.16 4.61 -31.52
CA GLU A 262 -16.91 4.37 -32.76
C GLU A 262 -18.21 5.18 -32.80
N SER A 263 -18.77 5.55 -31.65
CA SER A 263 -19.91 6.47 -31.56
C SER A 263 -19.53 7.96 -31.71
N ILE A 264 -18.25 8.29 -31.55
CA ILE A 264 -17.74 9.66 -31.66
C ILE A 264 -17.36 9.97 -33.11
N GLY A 265 -18.16 10.81 -33.77
CA GLY A 265 -17.94 11.21 -35.17
C GLY A 265 -16.74 12.13 -35.40
N ASP A 266 -16.35 12.92 -34.40
CA ASP A 266 -15.20 13.81 -34.45
C ASP A 266 -13.90 13.08 -34.03
N PRO A 267 -12.93 12.87 -34.94
CA PRO A 267 -11.69 12.17 -34.63
C PRO A 267 -10.89 12.81 -33.48
N ASP A 268 -10.93 14.14 -33.32
CA ASP A 268 -10.16 14.86 -32.29
C ASP A 268 -10.76 14.68 -30.88
N ARG A 269 -12.00 14.22 -30.80
CA ARG A 269 -12.69 13.91 -29.55
C ARG A 269 -12.58 12.45 -29.13
N LYS A 270 -12.04 11.57 -29.97
CA LYS A 270 -11.86 10.15 -29.62
C LYS A 270 -10.85 10.00 -28.50
N ALA A 271 -11.18 9.19 -27.50
CA ALA A 271 -10.29 8.86 -26.41
C ALA A 271 -9.10 8.03 -26.88
N GLY A 272 -7.90 8.49 -26.53
CA GLY A 272 -6.66 7.72 -26.69
C GLY A 272 -6.23 7.03 -25.40
N PHE A 273 -5.34 6.05 -25.52
CA PHE A 273 -4.79 5.27 -24.42
C PHE A 273 -3.27 5.50 -24.32
N TYR A 274 -2.83 6.25 -23.32
CA TYR A 274 -1.47 6.78 -23.26
C TYR A 274 -0.71 6.23 -22.06
N GLY A 275 0.51 5.74 -22.29
CA GLY A 275 1.43 5.36 -21.22
C GLY A 275 2.21 6.58 -20.73
N LEU A 276 2.25 6.79 -19.42
CA LEU A 276 3.00 7.88 -18.79
C LEU A 276 4.46 7.54 -18.53
N ASP A 277 4.80 6.24 -18.50
CA ASP A 277 6.13 5.78 -18.12
C ASP A 277 7.06 5.60 -19.32
N VAL A 278 8.35 5.67 -19.03
CA VAL A 278 9.45 5.44 -19.97
C VAL A 278 10.42 4.37 -19.40
N TYR A 279 9.88 3.30 -18.82
CA TYR A 279 10.70 2.23 -18.25
C TYR A 279 11.20 1.23 -19.30
N SER A 280 10.53 1.11 -20.46
CA SER A 280 10.93 0.21 -21.55
C SER A 280 12.10 0.72 -22.38
N LEU A 281 13.27 0.90 -21.74
CA LEU A 281 14.50 1.46 -22.33
C LEU A 281 14.77 0.98 -23.78
N GLY A 282 14.69 -0.32 -24.04
CA GLY A 282 14.90 -0.88 -25.37
C GLY A 282 13.86 -0.41 -26.40
N ALA A 283 12.56 -0.57 -26.09
CA ALA A 283 11.48 -0.21 -26.99
C ALA A 283 11.35 1.31 -27.18
N SER A 284 11.61 2.11 -26.13
CA SER A 284 11.63 3.56 -26.21
C SER A 284 12.77 4.05 -27.12
N VAL A 285 13.98 3.51 -26.96
CA VAL A 285 15.12 3.83 -27.84
C VAL A 285 14.82 3.44 -29.29
N GLU A 286 14.27 2.25 -29.51
CA GLU A 286 13.91 1.79 -30.86
C GLU A 286 12.84 2.68 -31.51
N ALA A 287 11.81 3.09 -30.75
CA ALA A 287 10.77 4.00 -31.24
C ALA A 287 11.34 5.36 -31.67
N VAL A 288 12.23 5.96 -30.86
CA VAL A 288 12.89 7.22 -31.19
C VAL A 288 13.76 7.07 -32.43
N LEU A 289 14.61 6.04 -32.49
CA LEU A 289 15.50 5.81 -33.62
C LEU A 289 14.73 5.54 -34.92
N ALA A 290 13.66 4.74 -34.87
CA ALA A 290 12.83 4.44 -36.04
C ALA A 290 12.14 5.69 -36.61
N TYR A 291 11.75 6.63 -35.74
CA TYR A 291 11.23 7.92 -36.18
C TYR A 291 12.32 8.78 -36.81
N LEU A 292 13.46 8.95 -36.13
CA LEU A 292 14.58 9.78 -36.61
C LEU A 292 15.15 9.27 -37.93
N ASP A 293 15.29 7.95 -38.11
CA ASP A 293 15.73 7.37 -39.39
C ASP A 293 14.87 7.80 -40.58
N LYS A 294 13.59 8.11 -40.34
CA LYS A 294 12.67 8.57 -41.38
C LYS A 294 12.73 10.08 -41.61
N VAL A 295 12.88 10.88 -40.54
CA VAL A 295 12.73 12.34 -40.60
C VAL A 295 14.04 13.11 -40.61
N ASP A 296 15.07 12.59 -39.95
CA ASP A 296 16.39 13.20 -39.78
C ASP A 296 17.47 12.12 -39.50
N PRO A 297 18.02 11.49 -40.56
CA PRO A 297 19.01 10.44 -40.42
C PRO A 297 20.33 10.89 -39.75
N GLU A 298 20.68 12.17 -39.85
CA GLU A 298 21.89 12.71 -39.20
C GLU A 298 21.72 12.71 -37.68
N THR A 299 20.58 13.22 -37.19
CA THR A 299 20.24 13.15 -35.76
C THR A 299 20.07 11.70 -35.29
N ALA A 300 19.57 10.80 -36.14
CA ALA A 300 19.50 9.37 -35.83
C ALA A 300 20.89 8.76 -35.56
N ALA A 301 21.93 9.17 -36.29
CA ALA A 301 23.30 8.71 -36.07
C ALA A 301 23.83 9.19 -34.69
N ILE A 302 23.59 10.46 -34.34
CA ILE A 302 23.97 11.04 -33.05
C ILE A 302 23.23 10.32 -31.90
N ALA A 303 21.93 10.06 -32.06
CA ALA A 303 21.14 9.37 -31.06
C ALA A 303 21.67 7.94 -30.81
N ARG A 304 22.06 7.21 -31.86
CA ARG A 304 22.69 5.87 -31.71
C ARG A 304 23.99 5.91 -30.92
N GLU A 305 24.83 6.91 -31.16
CA GLU A 305 26.07 7.10 -30.40
C GLU A 305 25.77 7.36 -28.92
N ARG A 306 24.85 8.29 -28.62
CA ARG A 306 24.45 8.63 -27.25
C ARG A 306 23.80 7.47 -26.51
N TYR A 307 22.99 6.65 -27.19
CA TYR A 307 22.42 5.43 -26.61
C TYR A 307 23.42 4.28 -26.52
N GLY A 308 24.59 4.38 -27.15
CA GLY A 308 25.56 3.31 -27.28
C GLY A 308 26.01 2.72 -25.94
N CYS A 309 26.20 3.56 -24.91
CA CYS A 309 26.59 3.08 -23.59
C CYS A 309 25.47 2.27 -22.90
N LEU A 310 24.20 2.60 -23.19
CA LEU A 310 23.02 1.93 -22.63
C LEU A 310 22.67 0.63 -23.37
N ALA A 311 23.27 0.43 -24.55
CA ALA A 311 22.99 -0.70 -25.43
C ALA A 311 23.09 -2.09 -24.78
N PRO A 312 24.09 -2.37 -23.91
CA PRO A 312 24.21 -3.67 -23.22
C PRO A 312 23.10 -3.94 -22.21
N TRP A 313 22.45 -2.88 -21.71
CA TRP A 313 21.46 -2.95 -20.64
C TRP A 313 20.02 -2.99 -21.15
N ARG A 314 19.81 -2.83 -22.46
CA ARG A 314 18.47 -2.81 -23.09
C ARG A 314 17.64 -4.06 -22.80
N ALA A 315 18.30 -5.22 -22.70
CA ALA A 315 17.63 -6.50 -22.43
C ALA A 315 17.38 -6.75 -20.93
N ASP A 316 18.11 -6.09 -20.03
CA ASP A 316 17.97 -6.23 -18.59
C ASP A 316 18.30 -4.90 -17.85
N PRO A 317 17.35 -3.95 -17.84
CA PRO A 317 17.54 -2.67 -17.15
C PRO A 317 17.68 -2.82 -15.63
N VAL A 318 17.12 -3.90 -15.04
CA VAL A 318 17.22 -4.19 -13.61
C VAL A 318 18.67 -4.47 -13.23
N ARG A 319 19.40 -5.18 -14.08
CA ARG A 319 20.84 -5.40 -13.90
C ARG A 319 21.63 -4.10 -13.94
N TYR A 320 21.30 -3.16 -14.82
CA TYR A 320 21.92 -1.83 -14.80
C TYR A 320 21.65 -1.10 -13.49
N GLY A 321 20.40 -1.09 -12.99
CA GLY A 321 20.07 -0.49 -11.71
C GLY A 321 20.90 -1.05 -10.55
N ARG A 322 21.06 -2.38 -10.47
CA ARG A 322 21.93 -3.02 -9.45
C ARG A 322 23.41 -2.67 -9.62
N MET A 323 23.88 -2.61 -10.87
CA MET A 323 25.28 -2.30 -11.18
C MET A 323 25.61 -0.82 -10.91
N ALA A 324 24.70 0.10 -11.20
CA ALA A 324 24.85 1.53 -10.94
C ALA A 324 24.96 1.85 -9.44
N LEU A 325 24.29 1.05 -8.59
CA LEU A 325 24.41 1.17 -7.12
C LEU A 325 25.76 0.66 -6.57
N SER A 326 26.57 -0.01 -7.39
CA SER A 326 27.89 -0.51 -7.02
C SER A 326 28.98 0.47 -7.47
N ARG A 327 29.84 0.91 -6.54
CA ARG A 327 30.95 1.83 -6.85
C ARG A 327 31.83 1.28 -7.98
N GLY A 328 32.01 2.09 -9.03
CA GLY A 328 32.89 1.79 -10.17
C GLY A 328 32.20 1.23 -11.42
N TYR A 329 30.89 0.98 -11.38
CA TYR A 329 30.14 0.39 -12.51
C TYR A 329 29.05 1.30 -13.12
N ALA A 330 28.98 2.55 -12.69
CA ALA A 330 28.11 3.58 -13.28
C ALA A 330 28.67 4.11 -14.63
N LEU A 331 28.96 3.20 -15.56
CA LEU A 331 29.64 3.48 -16.83
C LEU A 331 28.90 4.48 -17.74
N CYS A 332 27.58 4.60 -17.55
CA CYS A 332 26.72 5.49 -18.32
C CYS A 332 26.27 6.74 -17.57
N GLU A 333 26.50 6.85 -16.26
CA GLU A 333 25.96 7.96 -15.47
C GLU A 333 26.51 9.29 -15.99
N LYS A 334 27.85 9.43 -16.05
CA LYS A 334 28.49 10.68 -16.48
C LYS A 334 28.07 11.11 -17.91
N PRO A 335 28.16 10.25 -18.95
CA PRO A 335 27.68 10.62 -20.29
C PRO A 335 26.19 10.98 -20.36
N VAL A 336 25.33 10.28 -19.61
CA VAL A 336 23.88 10.57 -19.57
C VAL A 336 23.62 11.90 -18.87
N THR A 337 24.28 12.17 -17.74
CA THR A 337 24.14 13.43 -17.01
C THR A 337 24.65 14.61 -17.85
N GLU A 338 25.79 14.48 -18.52
CA GLU A 338 26.30 15.51 -19.44
C GLU A 338 25.31 15.79 -20.58
N ALA A 339 24.68 14.75 -21.15
CA ALA A 339 23.67 14.93 -22.20
C ALA A 339 22.40 15.64 -21.70
N LEU A 340 21.97 15.39 -20.46
CA LEU A 340 20.79 16.03 -19.86
C LEU A 340 21.03 17.48 -19.45
N LEU A 341 22.26 17.82 -19.02
CA LEU A 341 22.64 19.18 -18.62
C LEU A 341 23.02 20.08 -19.80
N ALA A 342 23.21 19.51 -20.99
CA ALA A 342 23.53 20.25 -22.22
C ALA A 342 22.29 20.84 -22.93
N ILE A 343 21.11 20.76 -22.32
CA ILE A 343 19.82 21.30 -22.79
C ILE A 343 19.59 22.69 -22.17
#